data_AF-A0A2E7MZK9-F1
#
_entry.id   AF-A0A2E7MZK9-F1
#
_cell.length_a   1.000
_cell.length_b   1.000
_cell.length_c   1.000
_cell.angle_alpha   90.00
_cell.angle_beta   90.00
_cell.angle_gamma   90.00
#
_symmetry.space_group_name_H-M   'P 1'
#
loop_
_entity.id
_entity.type
_entity.pdbx_description
1 polymer ?
#
loop_
_entity_poly.entity_id
_entity_poly.type
_entity_poly.pdbx_seq_one_letter_code
_entity_poly.pdbx_strand_id
1 'polypeptide(L)'
;MASILNVDQIKNAAGTSALTIDSSGVVTPSAGFANSATATFSSNSNTILLTSNGIPSWANEITLSFRGVSWTANSNNLLFRAYVGGNVVTTNYVYTSHYNTTNSITVSDRTAGNDGGFSFYGWNAASNEMNGTVTFNHVQNYTYIVNGFSTTHTAGDYLNRFSGTITLSGPISGIDMTNGSNFDAGTARVIWR
;
A
#
# COMPACT_ATOMS: atom_id res chain seq x y z
N MET A 1 -30.20 31.26 19.16
CA MET A 1 -30.35 29.84 18.79
C MET A 1 -29.09 29.11 19.23
N ALA A 2 -29.18 28.23 20.22
CA ALA A 2 -28.08 27.34 20.57
C ALA A 2 -28.20 26.10 19.68
N SER A 3 -27.16 25.79 18.90
CA SER A 3 -27.06 24.52 18.19
C SER A 3 -26.60 23.46 19.20
N ILE A 4 -27.45 22.48 19.50
CA ILE A 4 -27.11 21.34 20.35
C ILE A 4 -26.66 20.21 19.43
N LEU A 5 -25.35 19.96 19.38
CA LEU A 5 -24.81 18.77 18.75
C LEU A 5 -25.17 17.58 19.64
N ASN A 6 -25.96 16.64 19.11
CA ASN A 6 -26.42 15.48 19.87
C ASN A 6 -25.27 14.47 20.00
N VAL A 7 -24.58 14.50 21.14
CA VAL A 7 -23.33 13.73 21.39
C VAL A 7 -23.55 12.22 21.27
N ASP A 8 -24.77 11.75 21.48
CA ASP A 8 -25.12 10.32 21.35
C ASP A 8 -25.02 9.81 19.90
N GLN A 9 -25.15 10.69 18.90
CA GLN A 9 -24.95 10.31 17.48
C GLN A 9 -23.48 10.10 17.12
N ILE A 10 -22.54 10.64 17.91
CA ILE A 10 -21.09 10.50 17.68
C ILE A 10 -20.53 9.24 18.37
N LYS A 11 -21.22 8.74 19.41
CA LYS A 11 -20.75 7.60 20.20
C LYS A 11 -20.90 6.24 19.51
N ASN A 12 -21.82 6.09 18.56
CA ASN A 12 -22.17 4.79 17.99
C ASN A 12 -22.51 4.87 16.50
N ALA A 13 -21.49 4.82 15.64
CA ALA A 13 -21.67 4.33 14.27
C ALA A 13 -21.33 2.83 14.28
N ALA A 14 -22.34 1.97 14.16
CA ALA A 14 -22.19 0.51 14.12
C ALA A 14 -21.57 -0.16 15.38
N GLY A 15 -21.74 0.42 16.58
CA GLY A 15 -21.41 -0.26 17.84
C GLY A 15 -19.93 -0.18 18.29
N THR A 16 -19.11 0.61 17.59
CA THR A 16 -17.76 0.98 18.03
C THR A 16 -17.73 2.46 18.37
N SER A 17 -17.16 2.81 19.53
CA SER A 17 -16.92 4.21 19.89
C SER A 17 -16.00 4.83 18.86
N ALA A 18 -16.43 5.91 18.20
CA ALA A 18 -15.60 6.61 17.22
C ALA A 18 -14.66 7.62 17.90
N LEU A 19 -15.20 8.37 18.85
CA LEU A 19 -14.51 9.41 19.62
C LEU A 19 -14.93 9.29 21.08
N THR A 20 -13.98 9.46 22.00
CA THR A 20 -14.25 9.72 23.42
C THR A 20 -14.03 11.20 23.70
N ILE A 21 -14.92 11.83 24.46
CA ILE A 21 -14.74 13.19 24.96
C ILE A 21 -14.55 13.08 26.47
N ASP A 22 -13.42 13.56 26.99
CA ASP A 22 -13.17 13.53 28.43
C ASP A 22 -13.89 14.67 29.17
N SER A 23 -13.82 14.66 30.50
CA SER A 23 -14.45 15.68 31.35
C SER A 23 -13.87 17.09 31.19
N SER A 24 -12.74 17.23 30.48
CA SER A 24 -12.13 18.51 30.12
C SER A 24 -12.44 18.95 28.69
N GLY A 25 -13.27 18.20 27.97
CA GLY A 25 -13.66 18.50 26.58
C GLY A 25 -12.62 18.08 25.55
N VAL A 26 -11.60 17.30 25.92
CA VAL A 26 -10.62 16.77 24.97
C VAL A 26 -11.26 15.65 24.17
N VAL A 27 -11.20 15.78 22.85
CA VAL A 27 -11.68 14.76 21.91
C VAL A 27 -10.52 13.80 21.61
N THR A 28 -10.68 12.54 21.98
CA THR A 28 -9.71 11.47 21.71
C THR A 28 -10.32 10.45 20.74
N PRO A 29 -9.67 10.14 19.60
CA PRO A 29 -10.07 9.02 18.76
C PRO A 29 -10.03 7.71 19.55
N SER A 30 -10.98 6.82 19.28
CA SER A 30 -10.98 5.48 19.87
C SER A 30 -9.68 4.71 19.56
N ALA A 31 -9.21 3.93 20.54
CA ALA A 31 -8.14 2.96 20.36
C ALA A 31 -8.59 1.88 19.35
N GLY A 32 -8.36 2.15 18.07
CA GLY A 32 -8.98 1.44 16.94
C GLY A 32 -9.03 2.30 15.66
N PHE A 33 -8.92 3.63 15.78
CA PHE A 33 -8.44 4.53 14.72
C PHE A 33 -6.94 4.37 14.48
N ALA A 34 -6.45 3.13 14.44
CA ALA A 34 -5.18 2.92 13.78
C ALA A 34 -5.44 3.32 12.34
N ASN A 35 -4.83 4.40 11.86
CA ASN A 35 -4.84 4.77 10.46
C ASN A 35 -4.06 3.71 9.70
N SER A 36 -4.53 2.46 9.71
CA SER A 36 -3.81 1.31 9.20
C SER A 36 -4.74 0.13 8.95
N ALA A 37 -4.40 -0.67 7.94
CA ALA A 37 -4.94 -2.00 7.74
C ALA A 37 -3.76 -2.98 7.64
N THR A 38 -3.88 -4.14 8.29
CA THR A 38 -2.83 -5.16 8.29
C THR A 38 -3.39 -6.42 7.67
N ALA A 39 -2.57 -7.11 6.90
CA ALA A 39 -2.88 -8.44 6.41
C ALA A 39 -1.72 -9.39 6.72
N THR A 40 -2.07 -10.53 7.28
CA THR A 40 -1.18 -11.66 7.58
C THR A 40 -1.68 -12.82 6.73
N PHE A 41 -0.82 -13.45 5.94
CA PHE A 41 -1.27 -14.40 4.91
C PHE A 41 -0.96 -15.84 5.31
N SER A 42 -1.85 -16.74 4.91
CA SER A 42 -1.59 -18.18 4.85
C SER A 42 -1.09 -18.53 3.45
N SER A 43 -0.31 -19.62 3.35
CA SER A 43 0.18 -20.18 2.08
C SER A 43 -0.97 -20.35 1.06
N ASN A 44 -0.72 -20.03 -0.22
CA ASN A 44 -1.64 -20.17 -1.38
C ASN A 44 -2.52 -18.97 -1.78
N SER A 45 -2.22 -17.74 -1.32
CA SER A 45 -2.86 -16.56 -1.90
C SER A 45 -2.05 -15.99 -3.06
N ASN A 46 -2.71 -15.59 -4.15
CA ASN A 46 -2.08 -14.84 -5.26
C ASN A 46 -2.12 -13.32 -5.05
N THR A 47 -2.80 -12.86 -4.01
CA THR A 47 -2.99 -11.44 -3.72
C THR A 47 -2.98 -11.20 -2.22
N ILE A 48 -2.17 -10.23 -1.83
CA ILE A 48 -2.08 -9.68 -0.48
C ILE A 48 -3.00 -8.45 -0.48
N LEU A 49 -4.28 -8.64 -0.16
CA LEU A 49 -5.24 -7.54 -0.04
C LEU A 49 -5.16 -6.95 1.37
N LEU A 50 -4.66 -5.72 1.50
CA LEU A 50 -4.64 -5.04 2.79
C LEU A 50 -5.99 -4.38 3.09
N THR A 51 -6.54 -3.71 2.09
CA THR A 51 -7.92 -3.21 2.11
C THR A 51 -8.30 -2.79 0.69
N SER A 52 -9.57 -2.94 0.32
CA SER A 52 -10.09 -2.47 -0.98
C SER A 52 -10.80 -1.12 -0.86
N ASN A 53 -11.36 -0.79 0.31
CA ASN A 53 -12.15 0.43 0.51
C ASN A 53 -12.07 0.99 1.95
N GLY A 54 -10.98 0.70 2.66
CA GLY A 54 -10.78 1.11 4.06
C GLY A 54 -9.98 2.40 4.24
N ILE A 55 -9.34 2.92 3.19
CA ILE A 55 -8.58 4.16 3.26
C ILE A 55 -9.53 5.34 3.06
N PRO A 56 -9.66 6.26 4.02
CA PRO A 56 -10.54 7.41 3.89
C PRO A 56 -10.08 8.39 2.81
N SER A 57 -11.01 9.09 2.17
CA SER A 57 -10.73 10.03 1.08
C SER A 57 -9.90 11.26 1.48
N TRP A 58 -9.77 11.53 2.78
CA TRP A 58 -8.95 12.62 3.30
C TRP A 58 -7.47 12.25 3.44
N ALA A 59 -7.12 10.97 3.34
CA ALA A 59 -5.73 10.51 3.46
C ALA A 59 -4.88 11.05 2.30
N ASN A 60 -3.84 11.80 2.64
CA ASN A 60 -2.94 12.42 1.68
C ASN A 60 -1.60 11.68 1.60
N GLU A 61 -1.25 10.93 2.65
CA GLU A 61 -0.08 10.05 2.59
C GLU A 61 -0.46 8.64 3.03
N ILE A 62 -0.14 7.67 2.16
CA ILE A 62 -0.46 6.26 2.35
C ILE A 62 0.84 5.48 2.21
N THR A 63 1.25 4.81 3.28
CA THR A 63 2.48 4.01 3.31
C THR A 63 2.16 2.54 3.53
N LEU A 64 2.45 1.74 2.53
CA LEU A 64 2.54 0.29 2.63
C LEU A 64 3.93 -0.09 3.18
N SER A 65 3.97 -0.97 4.16
CA SER A 65 5.17 -1.61 4.69
C SER A 65 4.98 -3.12 4.62
N PHE A 66 6.02 -3.85 4.21
CA PHE A 66 5.95 -5.30 4.10
C PHE A 66 7.25 -5.95 4.54
N ARG A 67 7.14 -7.16 5.09
CA ARG A 67 8.26 -7.90 5.66
C ARG A 67 8.13 -9.39 5.39
N GLY A 68 9.23 -10.02 5.00
CA GLY A 68 9.35 -11.46 4.77
C GLY A 68 8.51 -11.95 3.60
N VAL A 69 8.18 -11.08 2.65
CA VAL A 69 7.29 -11.42 1.53
C VAL A 69 8.06 -12.31 0.55
N SER A 70 7.61 -13.54 0.40
CA SER A 70 8.22 -14.56 -0.45
C SER A 70 7.16 -15.29 -1.26
N TRP A 71 7.58 -15.85 -2.38
CA TRP A 71 6.71 -16.55 -3.32
C TRP A 71 7.49 -17.56 -4.14
N THR A 72 6.76 -18.53 -4.68
CA THR A 72 7.32 -19.55 -5.56
C THR A 72 7.91 -18.92 -6.82
N ALA A 73 9.10 -19.38 -7.21
CA ALA A 73 9.83 -18.93 -8.39
C ALA A 73 8.95 -18.70 -9.63
N ASN A 74 8.89 -17.46 -10.12
CA ASN A 74 8.17 -17.12 -11.35
C ASN A 74 8.76 -15.89 -12.04
N SER A 75 8.32 -15.63 -13.28
CA SER A 75 8.78 -14.52 -14.12
C SER A 75 8.05 -13.19 -13.86
N ASN A 76 7.09 -13.15 -12.95
CA ASN A 76 6.29 -11.97 -12.67
C ASN A 76 6.93 -11.13 -11.56
N ASN A 77 6.85 -9.82 -11.72
CA ASN A 77 7.25 -8.89 -10.67
C ASN A 77 6.16 -8.80 -9.59
N LEU A 78 6.58 -8.46 -8.36
CA LEU A 78 5.64 -8.02 -7.33
C LEU A 78 5.08 -6.65 -7.73
N LEU A 79 3.76 -6.61 -7.89
CA LEU A 79 2.98 -5.43 -8.22
C LEU A 79 2.37 -4.84 -6.95
N PHE A 80 2.40 -3.52 -6.84
CA PHE A 80 1.71 -2.74 -5.82
C PHE A 80 0.59 -1.95 -6.49
N ARG A 81 -0.66 -2.24 -6.12
CA ARG A 81 -1.83 -1.66 -6.82
C ARG A 81 -2.70 -0.86 -5.88
N ALA A 82 -3.21 0.25 -6.40
CA ALA A 82 -4.19 1.08 -5.74
C ALA A 82 -5.62 0.65 -6.08
N TYR A 83 -6.54 0.95 -5.18
CA TYR A 83 -7.98 0.79 -5.39
C TYR A 83 -8.68 2.15 -5.36
N VAL A 84 -9.70 2.31 -6.19
CA VAL A 84 -10.61 3.48 -6.17
C VAL A 84 -12.05 2.99 -6.01
N GLY A 85 -12.70 3.44 -4.93
CA GLY A 85 -14.06 3.02 -4.58
C GLY A 85 -14.23 1.49 -4.52
N GLY A 86 -13.25 0.75 -3.99
CA GLY A 86 -13.32 -0.71 -3.91
C GLY A 86 -12.84 -1.47 -5.15
N ASN A 87 -12.51 -0.78 -6.25
CA ASN A 87 -12.07 -1.43 -7.50
C ASN A 87 -10.57 -1.27 -7.71
N VAL A 88 -9.90 -2.36 -8.08
CA VAL A 88 -8.46 -2.35 -8.39
C VAL A 88 -8.19 -1.51 -9.63
N VAL A 89 -7.14 -0.68 -9.58
CA VAL A 89 -6.65 0.08 -10.71
C VAL A 89 -5.46 -0.65 -11.30
N THR A 90 -5.51 -0.97 -12.59
CA THR A 90 -4.45 -1.70 -13.32
C THR A 90 -3.82 -0.88 -14.44
N THR A 91 -4.07 0.43 -14.47
CA THR A 91 -3.59 1.35 -15.50
C THR A 91 -3.03 2.62 -14.85
N ASN A 92 -2.44 3.51 -15.65
CA ASN A 92 -1.96 4.85 -15.24
C ASN A 92 -0.72 4.89 -14.35
N TYR A 93 -0.10 3.75 -14.05
CA TYR A 93 1.19 3.68 -13.36
C TYR A 93 2.31 4.16 -14.30
N VAL A 94 2.98 5.26 -13.97
CA VAL A 94 4.13 5.78 -14.71
C VAL A 94 5.31 5.88 -13.76
N TYR A 95 6.41 5.18 -14.01
CA TYR A 95 7.54 5.15 -13.07
C TYR A 95 8.85 4.70 -13.71
N THR A 96 9.95 5.03 -13.05
CA THR A 96 11.26 4.44 -13.33
C THR A 96 11.59 3.45 -12.21
N SER A 97 11.92 2.21 -12.57
CA SER A 97 12.36 1.19 -11.64
C SER A 97 13.86 0.97 -11.73
N HIS A 98 14.50 0.73 -10.59
CA HIS A 98 15.90 0.36 -10.48
C HIS A 98 16.02 -0.94 -9.68
N TYR A 99 16.70 -1.91 -10.27
CA TYR A 99 17.12 -3.14 -9.61
C TYR A 99 18.64 -3.22 -9.61
N ASN A 100 19.21 -3.15 -8.41
CA ASN A 100 20.65 -3.22 -8.21
C ASN A 100 21.03 -4.61 -7.73
N THR A 101 22.04 -5.17 -8.39
CA THR A 101 22.79 -6.35 -7.93
C THR A 101 24.21 -5.95 -7.59
N THR A 102 24.97 -6.86 -6.97
CA THR A 102 26.41 -6.67 -6.73
C THR A 102 27.19 -6.31 -8.01
N ASN A 103 26.72 -6.76 -9.18
CA ASN A 103 27.46 -6.66 -10.44
C ASN A 103 26.76 -5.80 -11.52
N SER A 104 25.53 -5.37 -11.30
CA SER A 104 24.75 -4.68 -12.34
C SER A 104 23.67 -3.77 -11.76
N ILE A 105 23.31 -2.76 -12.53
CA ILE A 105 22.13 -1.92 -12.29
C ILE A 105 21.23 -2.05 -13.51
N THR A 106 20.01 -2.53 -13.30
CA THR A 106 18.95 -2.52 -14.30
C THR A 106 18.05 -1.31 -14.04
N VAL A 107 17.86 -0.49 -15.07
CA VAL A 107 16.95 0.67 -15.04
C VAL A 107 15.88 0.45 -16.12
N SER A 108 14.62 0.68 -15.77
CA SER A 108 13.52 0.59 -16.73
C SER A 108 12.51 1.69 -16.52
N ASP A 109 12.25 2.45 -17.58
CA ASP A 109 11.13 3.38 -17.64
C ASP A 109 9.85 2.65 -18.03
N ARG A 110 8.81 2.85 -17.24
CA ARG A 110 7.52 2.19 -17.37
C ARG A 110 6.48 3.25 -17.66
N THR A 111 5.87 3.15 -18.84
CA THR A 111 4.77 4.02 -19.26
C THR A 111 3.43 3.52 -18.75
N ALA A 112 2.43 4.39 -18.75
CA ALA A 112 1.08 4.08 -18.30
C ALA A 112 0.55 2.82 -19.00
N GLY A 113 0.17 1.81 -18.20
CA GLY A 113 -0.37 0.55 -18.71
C GLY A 113 0.68 -0.52 -19.06
N ASN A 114 1.98 -0.26 -18.89
CA ASN A 114 3.01 -1.29 -19.07
C ASN A 114 2.91 -2.40 -18.02
N ASP A 115 2.54 -2.01 -16.80
CA ASP A 115 2.35 -2.91 -15.67
C ASP A 115 1.01 -2.62 -15.01
N GLY A 116 0.35 -3.67 -14.54
CA GLY A 116 -0.90 -3.57 -13.79
C GLY A 116 -0.76 -2.94 -12.39
N GLY A 117 0.38 -2.33 -12.08
CA GLY A 117 0.79 -1.77 -10.79
C GLY A 117 2.21 -1.19 -10.82
N PHE A 118 2.64 -0.51 -9.75
CA PHE A 118 4.06 -0.23 -9.58
C PHE A 118 4.81 -1.53 -9.30
N SER A 119 6.05 -1.65 -9.77
CA SER A 119 6.85 -2.85 -9.53
C SER A 119 8.34 -2.57 -9.34
N PHE A 120 9.01 -3.49 -8.67
CA PHE A 120 10.46 -3.60 -8.69
C PHE A 120 10.87 -4.39 -9.94
N TYR A 121 10.85 -3.73 -11.10
CA TYR A 121 11.08 -4.35 -12.40
C TYR A 121 12.51 -4.85 -12.55
N GLY A 122 12.66 -5.99 -13.21
CA GLY A 122 13.95 -6.64 -13.44
C GLY A 122 14.33 -7.62 -12.33
N TRP A 123 13.52 -7.71 -11.27
CA TRP A 123 13.66 -8.72 -10.25
C TRP A 123 13.35 -10.11 -10.80
N ASN A 124 14.34 -10.98 -10.86
CA ASN A 124 14.18 -12.38 -11.29
C ASN A 124 14.67 -13.39 -10.24
N ALA A 125 15.07 -12.92 -9.05
CA ALA A 125 15.57 -13.77 -7.97
C ALA A 125 14.40 -14.40 -7.20
N ALA A 126 13.89 -15.47 -7.76
CA ALA A 126 13.02 -16.41 -7.06
C ALA A 126 13.69 -16.95 -5.79
N SER A 127 12.94 -17.09 -4.69
CA SER A 127 13.38 -17.62 -3.37
C SER A 127 13.96 -16.62 -2.37
N ASN A 128 13.87 -15.31 -2.62
CA ASN A 128 14.33 -14.30 -1.66
C ASN A 128 13.16 -13.62 -0.97
N GLU A 129 13.23 -13.54 0.37
CA GLU A 129 12.31 -12.77 1.19
C GLU A 129 12.52 -11.27 0.98
N MET A 130 11.46 -10.56 0.60
CA MET A 130 11.46 -9.13 0.36
C MET A 130 10.90 -8.34 1.55
N ASN A 131 11.57 -7.24 1.86
CA ASN A 131 11.19 -6.30 2.91
C ASN A 131 11.25 -4.89 2.34
N GLY A 132 10.30 -4.03 2.69
CA GLY A 132 10.32 -2.69 2.14
C GLY A 132 9.10 -1.85 2.45
N THR A 133 9.05 -0.72 1.75
CA THR A 133 7.97 0.26 1.83
C THR A 133 7.59 0.79 0.46
N VAL A 134 6.32 1.18 0.33
CA VAL A 134 5.81 1.95 -0.80
C VAL A 134 4.96 3.09 -0.25
N THR A 135 5.28 4.33 -0.60
CA THR A 135 4.57 5.51 -0.10
C THR A 135 3.96 6.28 -1.26
N PHE A 136 2.67 6.58 -1.14
CA PHE A 136 1.88 7.42 -2.04
C PHE A 136 1.65 8.77 -1.36
N ASN A 137 2.06 9.85 -2.01
CA ASN A 137 1.85 11.22 -1.55
C ASN A 137 0.93 11.93 -2.52
N HIS A 138 -0.25 12.33 -2.05
CA HIS A 138 -1.19 13.12 -2.83
C HIS A 138 -0.62 14.51 -3.12
N VAL A 139 -0.80 14.97 -4.35
CA VAL A 139 -0.36 16.31 -4.79
C VAL A 139 -1.54 17.16 -5.19
N GLN A 140 -2.32 16.71 -6.19
CA GLN A 140 -3.50 17.41 -6.70
C GLN A 140 -4.35 16.48 -7.56
N ASN A 141 -5.66 16.73 -7.70
CA ASN A 141 -6.55 16.03 -8.65
C ASN A 141 -6.36 14.50 -8.69
N TYR A 142 -6.32 13.88 -7.51
CA TYR A 142 -6.05 12.45 -7.30
C TYR A 142 -4.79 11.91 -7.98
N THR A 143 -3.79 12.80 -8.15
CA THR A 143 -2.44 12.45 -8.59
C THR A 143 -1.56 12.26 -7.38
N TYR A 144 -0.82 11.15 -7.39
CA TYR A 144 0.07 10.75 -6.31
C TYR A 144 1.49 10.63 -6.84
N ILE A 145 2.46 11.15 -6.10
CA ILE A 145 3.87 10.83 -6.27
C ILE A 145 4.14 9.58 -5.42
N VAL A 146 4.72 8.56 -6.04
CA VAL A 146 4.91 7.25 -5.41
C VAL A 146 6.38 6.88 -5.39
N ASN A 147 6.87 6.46 -4.23
CA ASN A 147 8.22 5.94 -4.07
C ASN A 147 8.16 4.56 -3.42
N GLY A 148 8.89 3.61 -3.99
CA GLY A 148 9.04 2.26 -3.45
C GLY A 148 10.50 1.97 -3.17
N PHE A 149 10.76 1.25 -2.09
CA PHE A 149 12.08 0.76 -1.71
C PHE A 149 11.97 -0.64 -1.14
N SER A 150 12.85 -1.55 -1.54
CA SER A 150 12.96 -2.85 -0.91
C SER A 150 14.39 -3.39 -0.88
N THR A 151 14.62 -4.25 0.11
CA THR A 151 15.82 -5.08 0.24
C THR A 151 15.40 -6.53 0.37
N THR A 152 16.35 -7.43 0.12
CA THR A 152 16.14 -8.86 0.42
C THR A 152 16.98 -9.36 1.55
N HIS A 153 16.38 -10.27 2.32
CA HIS A 153 16.96 -10.81 3.55
C HIS A 153 18.09 -11.82 3.29
N THR A 154 18.06 -12.52 2.16
CA THR A 154 18.92 -13.69 1.88
C THR A 154 20.03 -13.45 0.86
N ALA A 155 19.93 -12.40 0.04
CA ALA A 155 20.97 -12.02 -0.91
C ALA A 155 21.61 -10.72 -0.43
N GLY A 156 22.89 -10.80 -0.03
CA GLY A 156 23.70 -9.62 0.16
C GLY A 156 23.63 -8.76 -1.11
N ASP A 157 23.27 -7.50 -0.93
CA ASP A 157 23.37 -6.42 -1.93
C ASP A 157 22.26 -6.26 -2.98
N TYR A 158 21.08 -6.89 -2.83
CA TYR A 158 19.94 -6.51 -3.67
C TYR A 158 19.16 -5.33 -3.09
N LEU A 159 19.17 -4.23 -3.85
CA LEU A 159 18.40 -3.02 -3.59
C LEU A 159 17.46 -2.77 -4.75
N ASN A 160 16.17 -2.66 -4.45
CA ASN A 160 15.17 -2.25 -5.41
C ASN A 160 14.59 -0.91 -5.03
N ARG A 161 14.32 -0.08 -6.03
CA ARG A 161 13.57 1.15 -5.84
C ARG A 161 12.78 1.50 -7.07
N PHE A 162 11.68 2.20 -6.89
CA PHE A 162 11.03 2.92 -7.98
C PHE A 162 10.58 4.29 -7.52
N SER A 163 10.44 5.20 -8.48
CA SER A 163 9.80 6.50 -8.27
C SER A 163 8.94 6.82 -9.48
N GLY A 164 7.76 7.38 -9.24
CA GLY A 164 6.83 7.66 -10.31
C GLY A 164 5.57 8.37 -9.85
N THR A 165 4.58 8.36 -10.72
CA THR A 165 3.28 8.96 -10.51
C THR A 165 2.15 8.03 -10.90
N ILE A 166 0.99 8.27 -10.30
CA ILE A 166 -0.27 7.71 -10.76
C ILE A 166 -1.36 8.78 -10.64
N THR A 167 -2.18 8.91 -11.68
CA THR A 167 -3.40 9.73 -11.66
C THR A 167 -4.62 8.82 -11.68
N LEU A 168 -5.51 9.05 -10.72
CA LEU A 168 -6.68 8.21 -10.45
C LEU A 168 -7.99 8.94 -10.75
N SER A 169 -9.08 8.19 -10.89
CA SER A 169 -10.44 8.72 -11.03
C SER A 169 -11.04 9.22 -9.71
N GLY A 170 -10.39 8.92 -8.58
CA GLY A 170 -10.83 9.25 -7.23
C GLY A 170 -9.73 9.00 -6.20
N PRO A 171 -9.98 9.26 -4.92
CA PRO A 171 -9.00 9.03 -3.85
C PRO A 171 -8.68 7.54 -3.74
N ILE A 172 -7.44 7.23 -3.34
CA ILE A 172 -7.05 5.86 -3.00
C ILE A 172 -7.93 5.38 -1.83
N SER A 173 -8.64 4.29 -2.07
CA SER A 173 -9.53 3.63 -1.12
C SER A 173 -8.95 2.33 -0.57
N GLY A 174 -7.92 1.80 -1.22
CA GLY A 174 -7.30 0.54 -0.84
C GLY A 174 -5.99 0.26 -1.55
N ILE A 175 -5.27 -0.74 -1.05
CA ILE A 175 -3.96 -1.16 -1.56
C ILE A 175 -3.90 -2.69 -1.49
N ASP A 176 -3.32 -3.30 -2.52
CA ASP A 176 -2.88 -4.69 -2.49
C ASP A 176 -1.45 -4.87 -3.00
N MET A 177 -0.98 -6.12 -2.87
CA MET A 177 0.17 -6.60 -3.61
C MET A 177 -0.16 -7.91 -4.33
N THR A 178 0.36 -8.12 -5.53
CA THR A 178 0.20 -9.37 -6.28
C THR A 178 1.40 -9.65 -7.14
N ASN A 179 1.67 -10.92 -7.47
CA ASN A 179 2.63 -11.31 -8.50
C ASN A 179 2.03 -12.37 -9.45
N GLY A 180 0.71 -12.60 -9.42
CA GLY A 180 0.04 -13.64 -10.21
C GLY A 180 0.41 -15.09 -9.85
N SER A 181 1.07 -15.31 -8.71
CA SER A 181 1.47 -16.64 -8.20
C SER A 181 1.25 -16.73 -6.68
N ASN A 182 1.32 -17.92 -6.11
CA ASN A 182 1.12 -18.11 -4.67
C ASN A 182 2.24 -17.47 -3.86
N PHE A 183 1.87 -16.66 -2.88
CA PHE A 183 2.75 -16.26 -1.79
C PHE A 183 2.97 -17.43 -0.82
N ASP A 184 4.23 -17.58 -0.39
CA ASP A 184 4.64 -18.62 0.56
C ASP A 184 4.58 -18.09 2.00
N ALA A 185 5.07 -16.87 2.22
CA ALA A 185 5.06 -16.20 3.52
C ALA A 185 5.11 -14.67 3.37
N GLY A 186 4.83 -13.97 4.47
CA GLY A 186 5.04 -12.54 4.60
C GLY A 186 3.98 -11.85 5.45
N THR A 187 4.23 -10.58 5.72
CA THR A 187 3.28 -9.69 6.38
C THR A 187 3.30 -8.34 5.69
N ALA A 188 2.13 -7.69 5.59
CA ALA A 188 2.03 -6.34 5.07
C ALA A 188 1.06 -5.50 5.89
N ARG A 189 1.35 -4.21 5.98
CA ARG A 189 0.52 -3.21 6.64
C ARG A 189 0.51 -1.95 5.80
N VAL A 190 -0.67 -1.36 5.61
CA VAL A 190 -0.81 -0.01 5.08
C VAL A 190 -1.11 0.92 6.25
N ILE A 191 -0.53 2.11 6.27
CA ILE A 191 -0.80 3.20 7.20
C ILE A 191 -1.21 4.44 6.38
N TRP A 192 -2.08 5.30 6.90
CA TRP A 192 -2.48 6.54 6.26
C TRP A 192 -2.43 7.77 7.20
N ARG A 193 -2.34 8.97 6.63
CA ARG A 193 -2.43 10.25 7.35
C ARG A 193 -2.95 11.37 6.45
#